data_AF-G0MX04-F1
#
_entry.id   AF-G0MX04-F1
#
_cell.length_a   1.000
_cell.length_b   1.000
_cell.length_c   1.000
_cell.angle_alpha   90.00
_cell.angle_beta   90.00
_cell.angle_gamma   90.00
#
_symmetry.space_group_name_H-M   'P 1'
#
loop_
_entity.id
_entity.type
_entity.pdbx_description
1 polymer ?
#
loop_
_entity_poly.entity_id
_entity_poly.type
_entity_poly.pdbx_seq_one_letter_code
_entity_poly.pdbx_strand_id
1 'polypeptide(L)'
;MRLFVSIILGAVILLVFALGIFLLIPFPIAIFQSIVDSQVYLHQKSDGQFPTGTFYWSKIPATQIWTFKLFNVTNPDEVLYYGATPAMLEIGPYTYTETEFKDFIEFRNNDKEVFYMNNKTWVFDQSRSCDGCNQTDNVQFANTAYMSTVFMQIYQPAPPIVGLAMDLLVLLLGEQPIRTVTAAGTLFDGYNDPLITLINSPLTKTLLSILGNPIQLPQVPMGGFFPQYSHTCDGNYTIRTGKDNTDYTGQIQKWNDLSHLPWWPTEDTADIRGTCDGTIQKPGIQKKDSVVQFQSFVCRKYNLYYDESKTVNSIPTYGFKIEDDSYDAIKNPGYKYDNLEKVNYFPNWPCGANHTKQDHGNCARVDCNVFDNFCNLCCDGAHVNGTYVMPPGMVAQRCIPGQLVPLPFGAILSAPHFYGAPKEVTDPMIGISPDPELHRPGTFYINPTTGSSIGGNFRMMLSIPVFKSMSWTTMSNVANSLMPSFTLTIGVEMRDYAVNYIYFNTVTLPNIILGVGIGLTAISLISVLLWGFCYFRKKRNEKPFVLSQHRTEPTWSMAE
;
A
#
# COMPACT_ATOMS: atom_id res chain seq x y z
N MET A 1 25.50 16.56 64.87
CA MET A 1 24.31 15.78 64.45
C MET A 1 23.34 16.56 63.55
N ARG A 2 22.82 17.75 63.96
CA ARG A 2 21.83 18.51 63.16
C ARG A 2 22.31 18.98 61.78
N LEU A 3 23.56 19.42 61.65
CA LEU A 3 24.13 19.86 60.37
C LEU A 3 24.25 18.70 59.37
N PHE A 4 24.70 17.54 59.85
CA PHE A 4 24.89 16.33 59.03
C PHE A 4 23.56 15.81 58.47
N VAL A 5 22.50 15.82 59.29
CA VAL A 5 21.14 15.45 58.85
C VAL A 5 20.60 16.42 57.78
N SER A 6 20.82 17.73 57.92
CA SER A 6 20.40 18.70 56.90
C SER A 6 21.15 18.53 55.58
N ILE A 7 22.45 18.19 55.62
CA ILE A 7 23.26 17.93 54.43
C ILE A 7 22.74 16.68 53.71
N ILE A 8 22.47 15.60 54.44
CA ILE A 8 21.92 14.36 53.88
C ILE A 8 20.54 14.64 53.25
N LEU A 9 19.65 15.35 53.95
CA LEU A 9 18.31 15.67 53.45
C LEU A 9 18.39 16.53 52.17
N GLY A 10 19.26 17.54 52.15
CA GLY A 10 19.49 18.36 50.97
C GLY A 10 20.03 17.55 49.78
N ALA A 11 20.97 16.63 50.02
CA ALA A 11 21.51 15.75 49.00
C ALA A 11 20.44 14.80 48.43
N VAL A 12 19.56 14.24 49.28
CA VAL A 12 18.44 13.39 48.84
C VAL A 12 17.45 14.20 47.98
N ILE A 13 17.06 15.40 48.41
CA ILE A 13 16.14 16.27 47.64
C ILE A 13 16.74 16.62 46.28
N LEU A 14 18.04 16.92 46.23
CA LEU A 14 18.75 17.24 44.99
C LEU A 14 18.84 16.02 44.07
N LEU A 15 19.07 14.83 44.60
CA LEU A 15 19.10 13.59 43.82
C LEU A 15 17.71 13.26 43.24
N VAL A 16 16.65 13.39 44.04
CA VAL A 16 15.26 13.20 43.58
C VAL A 16 14.89 14.24 42.51
N PHE A 17 15.33 15.49 42.69
CA PHE A 17 15.13 16.54 41.70
C PHE A 17 15.87 16.22 40.39
N ALA A 18 17.14 15.81 40.48
CA ALA A 18 17.95 15.43 39.33
C ALA A 18 17.34 14.23 38.58
N LEU A 19 16.83 13.22 39.30
CA LEU A 19 16.11 12.09 38.71
C LEU A 19 14.82 12.54 38.01
N GLY A 20 14.04 13.43 38.65
CA GLY A 20 12.85 14.00 38.04
C GLY A 20 13.16 14.76 36.73
N ILE A 21 14.17 15.62 36.74
CA ILE A 21 14.63 16.33 35.54
C ILE A 21 15.16 15.35 34.48
N PHE A 22 15.86 14.29 34.88
CA PHE A 22 16.33 13.24 33.99
C PHE A 22 15.17 12.55 33.26
N LEU A 23 14.08 12.22 33.97
CA LEU A 23 12.89 11.62 33.36
C LEU A 23 12.12 12.58 32.44
N LEU A 24 12.24 13.90 32.65
CA LEU A 24 11.53 14.90 31.84
C LEU A 24 12.27 15.35 30.58
N ILE A 25 13.61 15.35 30.60
CA ILE A 25 14.41 15.94 29.50
C ILE A 25 15.23 14.89 28.76
N PRO A 26 16.31 14.29 29.33
CA PRO A 26 17.14 13.35 28.59
C PRO A 26 16.42 12.02 28.30
N PHE A 27 15.49 11.59 29.16
CA PHE A 27 14.79 10.33 28.92
C PHE A 27 13.93 10.37 27.64
N PRO A 28 12.99 11.32 27.44
CA PRO A 28 12.16 11.34 26.24
C PRO A 28 12.95 11.61 24.96
N ILE A 29 14.01 12.43 25.04
CA ILE A 29 14.78 12.86 23.85
C ILE A 29 15.75 11.79 23.37
N ALA A 30 16.49 11.13 24.28
CA ALA A 30 17.59 10.25 23.90
C ALA A 30 17.34 8.79 24.28
N ILE A 31 16.91 8.53 25.52
CA ILE A 31 16.79 7.16 26.04
C ILE A 31 15.60 6.44 25.43
N PHE A 32 14.44 7.10 25.36
CA PHE A 32 13.23 6.51 24.80
C PHE A 32 13.42 6.16 23.32
N GLN A 33 13.99 7.07 22.53
CA GLN A 33 14.29 6.78 21.12
C GLN A 33 15.25 5.60 20.98
N SER A 34 16.33 5.54 21.77
CA SER A 34 17.25 4.41 21.74
C SER A 34 16.59 3.09 22.15
N ILE A 35 15.64 3.11 23.08
CA ILE A 35 14.83 1.93 23.43
C ILE A 35 13.98 1.52 22.22
N VAL A 36 13.26 2.44 21.59
CA VAL A 36 12.46 2.16 20.39
C VAL A 36 13.33 1.56 19.29
N ASP A 37 14.46 2.19 18.98
CA ASP A 37 15.41 1.75 17.96
C ASP A 37 15.89 0.31 18.23
N SER A 38 16.12 -0.05 19.50
CA SER A 38 16.51 -1.42 19.89
C SER A 38 15.40 -2.47 19.73
N GLN A 39 14.12 -2.06 19.68
CA GLN A 39 12.98 -2.97 19.57
C GLN A 39 12.48 -3.14 18.12
N VAL A 40 12.70 -2.14 17.27
CA VAL A 40 12.14 -2.07 15.91
C VAL A 40 13.02 -2.76 14.87
N TYR A 41 14.35 -2.81 15.04
CA TYR A 41 15.20 -3.53 14.09
C TYR A 41 14.99 -5.05 14.19
N LEU A 42 15.01 -5.71 13.04
CA LEU A 42 14.73 -7.14 12.94
C LEU A 42 15.97 -7.94 13.35
N HIS A 43 15.82 -8.82 14.34
CA HIS A 43 16.92 -9.68 14.78
C HIS A 43 16.44 -10.96 15.45
N GLN A 44 17.36 -11.91 15.53
CA GLN A 44 17.21 -13.15 16.27
C GLN A 44 18.11 -13.12 17.49
N LYS A 45 17.60 -13.59 18.63
CA LYS A 45 18.39 -13.76 19.85
C LYS A 45 19.30 -14.98 19.72
N SER A 46 20.30 -15.08 20.60
CA SER A 46 21.26 -16.19 20.62
C SER A 46 20.63 -17.57 20.87
N ASP A 47 19.44 -17.61 21.48
CA ASP A 47 18.66 -18.82 21.71
C ASP A 47 17.75 -19.20 20.53
N GLY A 48 17.83 -18.46 19.42
CA GLY A 48 17.02 -18.64 18.23
C GLY A 48 15.63 -18.00 18.29
N GLN A 49 15.23 -17.39 19.41
CA GLN A 49 13.92 -16.77 19.55
C GLN A 49 13.87 -15.36 18.95
N PHE A 50 12.70 -14.98 18.45
CA PHE A 50 12.45 -13.61 18.02
C PHE A 50 12.00 -12.73 19.20
N PRO A 51 12.58 -11.53 19.37
CA PRO A 51 11.98 -10.48 20.19
C PRO A 51 10.58 -10.12 19.67
N THR A 52 9.77 -9.47 20.50
CA THR A 52 8.36 -9.18 20.20
C THR A 52 8.17 -8.43 18.87
N GLY A 53 9.00 -7.42 18.57
CA GLY A 53 8.93 -6.69 17.30
C GLY A 53 9.18 -7.58 16.08
N THR A 54 10.25 -8.37 16.10
CA THR A 54 10.56 -9.33 15.03
C THR A 54 9.53 -10.45 14.94
N PHE A 55 8.95 -10.88 16.06
CA PHE A 55 7.88 -11.87 16.07
C PHE A 55 6.59 -11.35 15.43
N TYR A 56 6.19 -10.10 15.71
CA TYR A 56 5.05 -9.47 15.04
C TYR A 56 5.31 -9.16 13.58
N TRP A 57 6.56 -8.91 13.19
CA TRP A 57 6.92 -8.83 11.79
C TRP A 57 6.82 -10.19 11.07
N SER A 58 7.28 -11.27 11.71
CA SER A 58 7.23 -12.62 11.10
C SER A 58 5.84 -13.22 11.09
N LYS A 59 5.02 -12.92 12.09
CA LYS A 59 3.61 -13.31 12.20
C LYS A 59 2.78 -12.08 12.45
N ILE A 60 2.31 -11.51 11.35
CA ILE A 60 1.65 -10.20 11.36
C ILE A 60 0.41 -10.27 12.24
N PRO A 61 0.33 -9.45 13.31
CA PRO A 61 -0.76 -9.49 14.26
C PRO A 61 -1.95 -8.68 13.74
N ALA A 62 -2.23 -8.81 12.46
CA ALA A 62 -3.32 -8.15 11.77
C ALA A 62 -3.94 -9.13 10.79
N THR A 63 -5.16 -8.80 10.41
CA THR A 63 -5.93 -9.54 9.43
C THR A 63 -6.28 -8.54 8.34
N GLN A 64 -5.95 -8.87 7.10
CA GLN A 64 -6.28 -8.00 5.97
C GLN A 64 -7.62 -8.46 5.39
N ILE A 65 -8.55 -7.53 5.22
CA ILE A 65 -9.91 -7.79 4.74
C ILE A 65 -9.96 -7.35 3.28
N TRP A 66 -10.02 -8.33 2.38
CA TRP A 66 -10.11 -8.14 0.94
C TRP A 66 -11.58 -8.16 0.52
N THR A 67 -12.11 -7.00 0.19
CA THR A 67 -13.48 -6.83 -0.24
C THR A 67 -13.52 -6.59 -1.74
N PHE A 68 -14.08 -7.55 -2.47
CA PHE A 68 -14.28 -7.46 -3.91
C PHE A 68 -15.70 -7.02 -4.23
N LYS A 69 -15.84 -6.10 -5.18
CA LYS A 69 -17.10 -5.92 -5.89
C LYS A 69 -16.87 -6.21 -7.36
N LEU A 70 -17.57 -7.22 -7.87
CA LEU A 70 -17.39 -7.69 -9.24
C LEU A 70 -18.30 -6.89 -10.17
N PHE A 71 -17.88 -6.65 -11.40
CA PHE A 71 -18.73 -6.02 -12.40
C PHE A 71 -19.28 -7.08 -13.35
N ASN A 72 -20.59 -7.35 -13.23
CA ASN A 72 -21.31 -8.27 -14.07
C ASN A 72 -21.83 -7.58 -15.34
N VAL A 73 -21.54 -8.14 -16.50
CA VAL A 73 -22.09 -7.67 -17.78
C VAL A 73 -23.55 -8.11 -17.90
N THR A 74 -24.45 -7.15 -18.15
CA THR A 74 -25.90 -7.41 -18.19
C THR A 74 -26.47 -7.56 -19.60
N ASN A 75 -25.74 -7.12 -20.62
CA ASN A 75 -26.12 -7.13 -22.03
C ASN A 75 -25.05 -7.80 -22.93
N PRO A 76 -24.61 -9.03 -22.61
CA PRO A 76 -23.49 -9.70 -23.29
C PRO A 76 -23.75 -9.88 -24.79
N ASP A 77 -24.98 -10.24 -25.19
CA ASP A 77 -25.32 -10.51 -26.59
C ASP A 77 -25.31 -9.21 -27.42
N GLU A 78 -25.82 -8.11 -26.85
CA GLU A 78 -25.76 -6.78 -27.45
C GLU A 78 -24.32 -6.33 -27.69
N VAL A 79 -23.43 -6.60 -26.74
CA VAL A 79 -22.00 -6.31 -26.85
C VAL A 79 -21.35 -7.17 -27.93
N LEU A 80 -21.58 -8.49 -27.90
CA LEU A 80 -20.91 -9.45 -28.77
C LEU A 80 -21.36 -9.35 -30.24
N TYR A 81 -22.67 -9.18 -30.47
CA TYR A 81 -23.25 -9.31 -31.80
C TYR A 81 -23.64 -7.98 -32.45
N TYR A 82 -23.88 -6.93 -31.65
CA TYR A 82 -24.37 -5.64 -32.13
C TYR A 82 -23.44 -4.47 -31.84
N GLY A 83 -22.30 -4.70 -31.18
CA GLY A 83 -21.32 -3.67 -30.85
C GLY A 83 -21.87 -2.61 -29.89
N ALA A 84 -22.81 -2.99 -29.02
CA ALA A 84 -23.33 -2.11 -27.99
C ALA A 84 -22.29 -1.82 -26.90
N THR A 85 -22.44 -0.69 -26.20
CA THR A 85 -21.66 -0.39 -25.00
C THR A 85 -22.00 -1.40 -23.89
N PRO A 86 -20.99 -2.00 -23.23
CA PRO A 86 -21.24 -2.90 -22.09
C PRO A 86 -21.94 -2.18 -20.94
N ALA A 87 -23.05 -2.75 -20.48
CA ALA A 87 -23.79 -2.32 -19.31
C ALA A 87 -23.32 -3.14 -18.09
N MET A 88 -22.54 -2.49 -17.24
CA MET A 88 -21.92 -3.12 -16.08
C MET A 88 -22.80 -2.94 -14.85
N LEU A 89 -23.02 -4.03 -14.12
CA LEU A 89 -23.68 -4.03 -12.81
C LEU A 89 -22.68 -4.45 -11.74
N GLU A 90 -22.39 -3.55 -10.81
CA GLU A 90 -21.58 -3.88 -9.64
C GLU A 90 -22.36 -4.83 -8.70
N ILE A 91 -21.77 -5.97 -8.38
CA ILE A 91 -22.31 -7.00 -7.48
C ILE A 91 -21.31 -7.30 -6.37
N GLY A 92 -21.80 -7.56 -5.16
CA GLY A 92 -20.98 -7.77 -3.97
C GLY A 92 -21.45 -6.90 -2.78
N PRO A 93 -20.63 -6.76 -1.74
CA PRO A 93 -19.26 -7.27 -1.64
C PRO A 93 -19.13 -8.79 -1.48
N TYR A 94 -18.09 -9.36 -2.06
CA TYR A 94 -17.53 -10.68 -1.74
C TYR A 94 -16.25 -10.47 -0.93
N THR A 95 -16.29 -10.83 0.36
CA THR A 95 -15.20 -10.52 1.28
C THR A 95 -14.39 -11.77 1.61
N TYR A 96 -13.06 -11.61 1.61
CA TYR A 96 -12.09 -12.62 1.98
C TYR A 96 -11.18 -12.09 3.08
N THR A 97 -10.90 -12.95 4.04
CA THR A 97 -9.98 -12.68 5.12
C THR A 97 -8.60 -13.24 4.75
N GLU A 98 -7.60 -12.37 4.64
CA GLU A 98 -6.21 -12.75 4.44
C GLU A 98 -5.48 -12.90 5.78
N THR A 99 -4.75 -13.99 5.91
CA THR A 99 -3.71 -14.16 6.92
C THR A 99 -2.37 -14.39 6.24
N GLU A 100 -1.33 -13.73 6.75
CA GLU A 100 0.03 -13.85 6.24
C GLU A 100 1.04 -14.19 7.35
N PHE A 101 2.08 -14.95 6.99
CA PHE A 101 3.23 -15.23 7.85
C PHE A 101 4.48 -15.47 7.01
N LYS A 102 5.63 -15.16 7.59
CA LYS A 102 6.94 -15.26 6.93
C LYS A 102 7.58 -16.60 7.27
N ASP A 103 7.81 -17.42 6.26
CA ASP A 103 8.51 -18.70 6.33
C ASP A 103 9.97 -18.56 5.87
N PHE A 104 10.79 -19.55 6.20
CA PHE A 104 12.20 -19.65 5.79
C PHE A 104 13.03 -18.38 6.07
N ILE A 105 12.86 -17.83 7.29
CA ILE A 105 13.54 -16.60 7.72
C ILE A 105 15.03 -16.87 7.93
N GLU A 106 15.88 -16.19 7.15
CA GLU A 106 17.33 -16.34 7.21
C GLU A 106 18.01 -14.98 7.27
N PHE A 107 18.73 -14.72 8.37
CA PHE A 107 19.54 -13.51 8.53
C PHE A 107 20.86 -13.67 7.76
N ARG A 108 21.19 -12.67 6.95
CA ARG A 108 22.32 -12.68 6.02
C ARG A 108 23.16 -11.41 6.17
N ASN A 109 24.37 -11.42 5.60
CA ASN A 109 25.24 -10.25 5.53
C ASN A 109 25.52 -9.62 6.91
N ASN A 110 25.94 -10.44 7.88
CA ASN A 110 26.13 -10.06 9.28
C ASN A 110 24.85 -9.48 9.93
N ASP A 111 23.70 -10.10 9.63
CA ASP A 111 22.34 -9.73 10.05
C ASP A 111 21.89 -8.33 9.63
N LYS A 112 22.50 -7.75 8.59
CA LYS A 112 22.03 -6.49 7.99
C LYS A 112 20.84 -6.69 7.04
N GLU A 113 20.70 -7.91 6.54
CA GLU A 113 19.62 -8.31 5.67
C GLU A 113 18.93 -9.57 6.20
N VAL A 114 17.67 -9.73 5.87
CA VAL A 114 16.90 -10.94 6.16
C VAL A 114 16.13 -11.38 4.93
N PHE A 115 16.25 -12.66 4.61
CA PHE A 115 15.51 -13.33 3.58
C PHE A 115 14.28 -14.03 4.18
N TYR A 116 13.16 -14.05 3.46
CA TYR A 116 11.98 -14.83 3.82
C TYR A 116 11.08 -15.11 2.61
N MET A 117 10.19 -16.09 2.77
CA MET A 117 9.05 -16.34 1.88
C MET A 117 7.77 -15.87 2.57
N ASN A 118 6.93 -15.10 1.89
CA ASN A 118 5.72 -14.56 2.50
C ASN A 118 4.51 -15.43 2.13
N ASN A 119 4.07 -16.27 3.05
CA ASN A 119 3.00 -17.22 2.84
C ASN A 119 1.65 -16.55 3.15
N LYS A 120 0.70 -16.63 2.22
CA LYS A 120 -0.59 -15.95 2.31
C LYS A 120 -1.75 -16.91 2.05
N THR A 121 -2.83 -16.70 2.78
CA THR A 121 -4.05 -17.50 2.68
C THR A 121 -5.26 -16.59 2.73
N TRP A 122 -6.18 -16.76 1.80
CA TRP A 122 -7.47 -16.06 1.75
C TRP A 122 -8.60 -17.04 2.04
N VAL A 123 -9.48 -16.67 2.96
CA VAL A 123 -10.66 -17.45 3.35
C VAL A 123 -11.90 -16.60 3.17
N PHE A 124 -12.90 -17.11 2.45
CA PHE A 124 -14.16 -16.40 2.23
C PHE A 124 -14.88 -16.14 3.56
N ASP A 125 -15.32 -14.90 3.76
CA ASP A 125 -16.05 -14.45 4.96
C ASP A 125 -17.46 -14.02 4.56
N GLN A 126 -18.41 -14.95 4.73
CA GLN A 126 -19.82 -14.69 4.46
C GLN A 126 -20.39 -13.57 5.35
N SER A 127 -19.91 -13.43 6.60
CA SER A 127 -20.46 -12.45 7.55
C SER A 127 -20.17 -11.00 7.16
N ARG A 128 -19.12 -10.79 6.37
CA ARG A 128 -18.72 -9.49 5.80
C ARG A 128 -19.04 -9.35 4.31
N SER A 129 -19.70 -10.34 3.73
CA SER A 129 -20.18 -10.31 2.35
C SER A 129 -21.64 -9.82 2.33
N CYS A 130 -22.15 -9.44 1.16
CA CYS A 130 -23.54 -8.98 1.05
C CYS A 130 -24.55 -10.08 1.41
N ASP A 131 -25.74 -9.69 1.90
CA ASP A 131 -26.83 -10.63 2.12
C ASP A 131 -27.21 -11.31 0.79
N GLY A 132 -27.06 -12.64 0.74
CA GLY A 132 -27.33 -13.43 -0.47
C GLY A 132 -26.15 -13.59 -1.43
N CYS A 133 -25.02 -12.89 -1.21
CA CYS A 133 -23.79 -13.12 -1.97
C CYS A 133 -23.22 -14.51 -1.64
N ASN A 134 -23.11 -15.39 -2.62
CA ASN A 134 -22.49 -16.70 -2.50
C ASN A 134 -21.31 -16.86 -3.46
N GLN A 135 -20.34 -17.68 -3.06
CA GLN A 135 -19.18 -18.01 -3.91
C GLN A 135 -19.56 -18.61 -5.27
N THR A 136 -20.76 -19.19 -5.39
CA THR A 136 -21.32 -19.80 -6.60
C THR A 136 -22.11 -18.84 -7.49
N ASP A 137 -22.23 -17.56 -7.12
CA ASP A 137 -22.96 -16.57 -7.91
C ASP A 137 -22.33 -16.44 -9.30
N ASN A 138 -23.14 -16.51 -10.35
CA ASN A 138 -22.66 -16.42 -11.71
C ASN A 138 -22.37 -14.97 -12.09
N VAL A 139 -21.18 -14.75 -12.65
CA VAL A 139 -20.68 -13.45 -13.09
C VAL A 139 -20.26 -13.56 -14.54
N GLN A 140 -20.79 -12.66 -15.37
CA GLN A 140 -20.40 -12.49 -16.75
C GLN A 140 -19.31 -11.43 -16.83
N PHE A 141 -18.12 -11.81 -17.29
CA PHE A 141 -16.96 -10.92 -17.33
C PHE A 141 -16.13 -11.16 -18.60
N ALA A 142 -15.18 -10.27 -18.85
CA ALA A 142 -14.23 -10.42 -19.96
C ALA A 142 -13.39 -11.69 -19.77
N ASN A 143 -13.50 -12.63 -20.72
CA ASN A 143 -12.84 -13.93 -20.65
C ASN A 143 -11.33 -13.77 -20.79
N THR A 144 -10.60 -13.86 -19.68
CA THR A 144 -9.15 -13.63 -19.65
C THR A 144 -8.37 -14.69 -20.42
N ALA A 145 -8.85 -15.94 -20.50
CA ALA A 145 -8.22 -17.01 -21.28
C ALA A 145 -8.34 -16.73 -22.80
N TYR A 146 -9.54 -16.35 -23.25
CA TYR A 146 -9.76 -15.91 -24.63
C TYR A 146 -8.89 -14.69 -24.96
N MET A 147 -8.93 -13.65 -24.12
CA MET A 147 -8.14 -12.43 -24.34
C MET A 147 -6.63 -12.71 -24.31
N SER A 148 -6.14 -13.62 -23.47
CA SER A 148 -4.73 -14.04 -23.48
C SER A 148 -4.29 -14.55 -24.85
N THR A 149 -5.18 -15.23 -25.56
CA THR A 149 -4.90 -15.82 -26.87
C THR A 149 -4.84 -14.75 -27.95
N VAL A 150 -5.78 -13.80 -27.89
CA VAL A 150 -5.79 -12.62 -28.77
C VAL A 150 -4.50 -11.81 -28.59
N PHE A 151 -4.15 -11.51 -27.34
CA PHE A 151 -2.94 -10.75 -27.02
C PHE A 151 -1.66 -11.52 -27.37
N MET A 152 -1.62 -12.85 -27.19
CA MET A 152 -0.50 -13.67 -27.63
C MET A 152 -0.23 -13.52 -29.13
N GLN A 153 -1.26 -13.50 -29.97
CA GLN A 153 -1.10 -13.28 -31.41
C GLN A 153 -0.55 -11.89 -31.73
N ILE A 154 -0.86 -10.89 -30.91
CA ILE A 154 -0.33 -9.52 -31.05
C ILE A 154 1.15 -9.48 -30.62
N TYR A 155 1.49 -10.11 -29.50
CA TYR A 155 2.86 -10.13 -28.95
C TYR A 155 3.81 -11.05 -29.73
N GLN A 156 3.29 -12.13 -30.31
CA GLN A 156 4.05 -13.13 -31.05
C GLN A 156 3.48 -13.24 -32.48
N PRO A 157 3.83 -12.32 -33.39
CA PRO A 157 3.35 -12.37 -34.76
C PRO A 157 3.73 -13.69 -35.43
N ALA A 158 2.73 -14.49 -35.76
CA ALA A 158 2.88 -15.75 -36.46
C ALA A 158 2.36 -15.64 -37.90
N PRO A 159 2.73 -16.57 -38.80
CA PRO A 159 2.15 -16.61 -40.14
C PRO A 159 0.61 -16.64 -40.11
N PRO A 160 -0.10 -16.02 -41.07
CA PRO A 160 -1.57 -15.90 -41.04
C PRO A 160 -2.33 -17.22 -40.85
N ILE A 161 -1.77 -18.34 -41.33
CA ILE A 161 -2.35 -19.68 -41.15
C ILE A 161 -2.47 -20.09 -39.67
N VAL A 162 -1.54 -19.65 -38.82
CA VAL A 162 -1.58 -19.89 -37.37
C VAL A 162 -2.73 -19.10 -36.74
N GLY A 163 -2.91 -17.84 -37.13
CA GLY A 163 -4.04 -17.02 -36.69
C GLY A 163 -5.39 -17.66 -37.04
N LEU A 164 -5.55 -18.14 -38.28
CA LEU A 164 -6.76 -18.85 -38.71
C LEU A 164 -6.99 -20.14 -37.89
N ALA A 165 -5.92 -20.92 -37.64
CA ALA A 165 -6.01 -22.14 -36.84
C ALA A 165 -6.43 -21.84 -35.39
N MET A 166 -5.93 -20.75 -34.80
CA MET A 166 -6.31 -20.32 -33.46
C MET A 166 -7.76 -19.84 -33.40
N ASP A 167 -8.22 -19.06 -34.39
CA ASP A 167 -9.63 -18.64 -34.47
C ASP A 167 -10.58 -19.84 -34.60
N LEU A 168 -10.27 -20.80 -35.48
CA LEU A 168 -11.03 -22.05 -35.59
C LEU A 168 -11.02 -22.86 -34.30
N LEU A 169 -9.89 -22.89 -33.58
CA LEU A 169 -9.77 -23.61 -32.32
C LEU A 169 -10.68 -23.01 -31.24
N VAL A 170 -10.64 -21.69 -31.04
CA VAL A 170 -11.49 -21.03 -30.04
C VAL A 170 -12.97 -21.20 -30.38
N LEU A 171 -13.35 -21.17 -31.66
CA LEU A 171 -14.70 -21.47 -32.12
C LEU A 171 -15.13 -22.91 -31.79
N LEU A 172 -14.28 -23.90 -32.06
CA LEU A 172 -14.55 -25.32 -31.76
C LEU A 172 -14.69 -25.59 -30.25
N LEU A 173 -13.93 -24.87 -29.43
CA LEU A 173 -14.01 -24.95 -27.97
C LEU A 173 -15.20 -24.16 -27.39
N GLY A 174 -15.91 -23.38 -28.21
CA GLY A 174 -17.00 -22.52 -27.76
C GLY A 174 -16.53 -21.33 -26.93
N GLU A 175 -15.27 -20.91 -27.09
CA GLU A 175 -14.70 -19.77 -26.38
C GLU A 175 -15.18 -18.44 -26.99
N GLN A 176 -15.55 -17.52 -26.10
CA GLN A 176 -16.04 -16.19 -26.46
C GLN A 176 -15.33 -15.10 -25.65
N PRO A 177 -15.33 -13.83 -26.13
CA PRO A 177 -14.74 -12.69 -25.40
C PRO A 177 -15.36 -12.43 -24.03
N ILE A 178 -16.61 -12.85 -23.81
CA ILE A 178 -17.31 -12.76 -22.53
C ILE A 178 -17.65 -14.18 -22.08
N ARG A 179 -17.46 -14.47 -20.79
CA ARG A 179 -17.76 -15.78 -20.20
C ARG A 179 -18.49 -15.64 -18.88
N THR A 180 -19.36 -16.60 -18.59
CA THR A 180 -19.99 -16.76 -17.27
C THR A 180 -19.18 -17.71 -16.41
N VAL A 181 -18.77 -17.26 -15.22
CA VAL A 181 -18.05 -18.07 -14.20
C VAL A 181 -18.58 -17.70 -12.81
N THR A 182 -18.42 -18.58 -11.82
CA THR A 182 -18.78 -18.29 -10.43
C THR A 182 -17.89 -17.19 -9.83
N ALA A 183 -18.41 -16.42 -8.87
CA ALA A 183 -17.66 -15.36 -8.18
C ALA A 183 -16.32 -15.87 -7.64
N ALA A 184 -16.32 -17.01 -6.92
CA ALA A 184 -15.07 -17.58 -6.40
C ALA A 184 -14.15 -18.09 -7.52
N GLY A 185 -14.71 -18.61 -8.62
CA GLY A 185 -13.94 -19.03 -9.78
C GLY A 185 -13.28 -17.87 -10.53
N THR A 186 -13.91 -16.68 -10.54
CA THR A 186 -13.25 -15.47 -11.07
C THR A 186 -12.09 -14.99 -10.18
N LEU A 187 -12.15 -15.28 -8.88
CA LEU A 187 -11.20 -14.81 -7.88
C LEU A 187 -10.13 -15.87 -7.54
N PHE A 188 -10.20 -16.47 -6.35
CA PHE A 188 -9.13 -17.31 -5.78
C PHE A 188 -9.24 -18.80 -6.14
N ASP A 189 -10.46 -19.34 -6.27
CA ASP A 189 -10.66 -20.76 -6.58
C ASP A 189 -10.21 -21.07 -8.01
N GLY A 190 -10.32 -20.06 -8.89
CA GLY A 190 -10.09 -20.20 -10.31
C GLY A 190 -11.18 -21.03 -11.00
N TYR A 191 -11.11 -21.11 -12.33
CA TYR A 191 -11.99 -21.99 -13.11
C TYR A 191 -11.25 -22.76 -14.19
N ASN A 192 -11.70 -24.00 -14.42
CA ASN A 192 -11.22 -24.81 -15.52
C ASN A 192 -11.71 -24.22 -16.85
N ASP A 193 -10.76 -23.71 -17.63
CA ASP A 193 -11.01 -23.20 -18.95
C ASP A 193 -10.63 -24.25 -20.01
N PRO A 194 -11.50 -24.57 -20.99
CA PRO A 194 -11.20 -25.50 -22.08
C PRO A 194 -9.90 -25.20 -22.81
N LEU A 195 -9.60 -23.92 -23.07
CA LEU A 195 -8.39 -23.51 -23.77
C LEU A 195 -7.16 -23.72 -22.89
N ILE A 196 -7.23 -23.32 -21.61
CA ILE A 196 -6.15 -23.53 -20.63
C ILE A 196 -5.87 -25.04 -20.43
N THR A 197 -6.93 -25.85 -20.38
CA THR A 197 -6.82 -27.31 -20.25
C THR A 197 -6.12 -27.91 -21.47
N LEU A 198 -6.50 -27.46 -22.67
CA LEU A 198 -5.91 -27.94 -23.91
C LEU A 198 -4.43 -27.57 -24.03
N ILE A 199 -4.05 -26.31 -23.77
CA ILE A 199 -2.65 -25.86 -23.89
C ILE A 199 -1.73 -26.56 -22.87
N ASN A 200 -2.25 -26.93 -21.70
CA ASN A 200 -1.50 -27.66 -20.69
C ASN A 200 -1.41 -29.17 -20.96
N SER A 201 -2.20 -29.69 -21.90
CA SER A 201 -2.26 -31.13 -22.20
C SER A 201 -0.96 -31.67 -22.81
N PRO A 202 -0.60 -32.95 -22.56
CA PRO A 202 0.54 -33.59 -23.20
C PRO A 202 0.45 -33.57 -24.73
N LEU A 203 -0.78 -33.69 -25.28
CA LEU A 203 -1.03 -33.64 -26.72
C LEU A 203 -0.51 -32.34 -27.33
N THR A 204 -0.88 -31.19 -26.76
CA THR A 204 -0.46 -29.88 -27.27
C THR A 204 1.04 -29.69 -27.14
N LYS A 205 1.63 -30.11 -26.01
CA LYS A 205 3.09 -30.04 -25.81
C LYS A 205 3.84 -30.87 -26.84
N THR A 206 3.38 -32.09 -27.13
CA THR A 206 3.96 -32.95 -28.17
C THR A 206 3.78 -32.35 -29.56
N LEU A 207 2.58 -31.87 -29.90
CA LEU A 207 2.31 -31.26 -31.21
C LEU A 207 3.19 -30.04 -31.46
N LEU A 208 3.28 -29.11 -30.50
CA LEU A 208 4.14 -27.93 -30.60
C LEU A 208 5.60 -28.32 -30.74
N SER A 209 6.06 -29.34 -30.01
CA SER A 209 7.44 -29.83 -30.14
C SER A 209 7.75 -30.37 -31.54
N ILE A 210 6.80 -31.08 -32.18
CA ILE A 210 6.93 -31.57 -33.56
C ILE A 210 6.98 -30.41 -34.55
N LEU A 211 6.21 -29.36 -34.30
CA LEU A 211 6.13 -28.16 -35.13
C LEU A 211 7.28 -27.16 -34.88
N GLY A 212 8.25 -27.50 -34.02
CA GLY A 212 9.40 -26.64 -33.73
C GLY A 212 9.11 -25.49 -32.76
N ASN A 213 8.07 -25.61 -31.92
CA ASN A 213 7.63 -24.62 -30.93
C ASN A 213 7.46 -23.21 -31.53
N PRO A 214 6.54 -23.03 -32.49
CA PRO A 214 6.37 -21.76 -33.20
C PRO A 214 5.80 -20.63 -32.32
N ILE A 215 5.22 -20.98 -31.16
CA ILE A 215 4.63 -20.04 -30.20
C ILE A 215 5.05 -20.46 -28.78
N GLN A 216 5.29 -19.47 -27.92
CA GLN A 216 5.56 -19.70 -26.51
C GLN A 216 4.24 -19.62 -25.73
N LEU A 217 3.83 -20.77 -25.18
CA LEU A 217 2.63 -20.86 -24.36
C LEU A 217 2.83 -20.25 -22.98
N PRO A 218 1.79 -19.63 -22.39
CA PRO A 218 1.88 -19.04 -21.07
C PRO A 218 1.75 -20.15 -20.02
N GLN A 219 2.47 -20.02 -18.91
CA GLN A 219 2.38 -20.98 -17.80
C GLN A 219 1.25 -20.54 -16.85
N VAL A 220 0.02 -20.85 -17.23
CA VAL A 220 -1.16 -20.53 -16.43
C VAL A 220 -1.86 -21.83 -16.02
N PRO A 221 -2.02 -22.11 -14.72
CA PRO A 221 -2.58 -23.38 -14.27
C PRO A 221 -4.11 -23.42 -14.37
N MET A 222 -4.79 -22.28 -14.29
CA MET A 222 -6.24 -22.16 -14.26
C MET A 222 -6.69 -20.73 -14.65
N GLY A 223 -7.92 -20.57 -15.12
CA GLY A 223 -8.51 -19.25 -15.37
C GLY A 223 -8.86 -18.54 -14.06
N GLY A 224 -8.98 -17.20 -14.10
CA GLY A 224 -9.29 -16.35 -12.96
C GLY A 224 -8.29 -15.19 -12.80
N PHE A 225 -8.54 -14.30 -11.83
CA PHE A 225 -7.65 -13.16 -11.54
C PHE A 225 -6.59 -13.49 -10.49
N PHE A 226 -6.90 -14.40 -9.55
CA PHE A 226 -5.97 -14.86 -8.52
C PHE A 226 -5.88 -16.41 -8.50
N PRO A 227 -5.70 -17.07 -9.67
CA PRO A 227 -5.78 -18.52 -9.75
C PRO A 227 -4.67 -19.16 -8.92
N GLN A 228 -5.05 -20.03 -7.98
CA GLN A 228 -4.11 -20.71 -7.06
C GLN A 228 -3.24 -19.74 -6.24
N TYR A 229 -3.71 -18.51 -6.00
CA TYR A 229 -2.95 -17.54 -5.20
C TYR A 229 -3.02 -17.87 -3.71
N SER A 230 -4.14 -18.43 -3.24
CA SER A 230 -4.31 -18.83 -1.84
C SER A 230 -3.46 -20.04 -1.46
N HIS A 231 -2.95 -20.04 -0.23
CA HIS A 231 -2.02 -21.03 0.31
C HIS A 231 -0.68 -21.11 -0.44
N THR A 232 -0.25 -20.00 -1.02
CA THR A 232 1.03 -19.89 -1.73
C THR A 232 1.87 -18.74 -1.19
N CYS A 233 3.06 -18.57 -1.75
CA CYS A 233 3.95 -17.46 -1.42
C CYS A 233 3.93 -16.42 -2.54
N ASP A 234 3.80 -15.13 -2.18
CA ASP A 234 3.82 -14.02 -3.16
C ASP A 234 5.25 -13.58 -3.54
N GLY A 235 6.17 -14.53 -3.53
CA GLY A 235 7.58 -14.38 -3.83
C GLY A 235 8.52 -14.39 -2.62
N ASN A 236 9.80 -14.37 -2.95
CA ASN A 236 10.90 -14.38 -1.99
C ASN A 236 11.40 -12.95 -1.77
N TYR A 237 11.50 -12.51 -0.53
CA TYR A 237 11.95 -11.16 -0.20
C TYR A 237 13.33 -11.20 0.44
N THR A 238 14.16 -10.23 0.09
CA THR A 238 15.33 -9.86 0.88
C THR A 238 15.15 -8.40 1.29
N ILE A 239 15.10 -8.15 2.59
CA ILE A 239 14.88 -6.82 3.16
C ILE A 239 16.03 -6.44 4.09
N ARG A 240 16.14 -5.15 4.36
CA ARG A 240 17.04 -4.57 5.36
C ARG A 240 16.46 -4.77 6.76
N THR A 241 17.28 -5.25 7.69
CA THR A 241 16.87 -5.47 9.09
C THR A 241 16.81 -4.18 9.89
N GLY A 242 17.62 -3.19 9.49
CA GLY A 242 17.87 -1.96 10.22
C GLY A 242 18.88 -2.08 11.36
N LYS A 243 19.63 -3.19 11.43
CA LYS A 243 20.71 -3.38 12.41
C LYS A 243 21.79 -2.31 12.35
N ASP A 244 22.07 -1.77 11.16
CA ASP A 244 23.04 -0.70 10.96
C ASP A 244 22.40 0.70 11.00
N ASN A 245 21.22 0.86 10.40
CA ASN A 245 20.39 2.05 10.53
C ASN A 245 18.91 1.67 10.54
N THR A 246 18.21 2.01 11.62
CA THR A 246 16.78 1.71 11.81
C THR A 246 15.87 2.39 10.79
N ASP A 247 16.34 3.47 10.14
CA ASP A 247 15.62 4.12 9.03
C ASP A 247 15.39 3.16 7.85
N TYR A 248 16.22 2.13 7.71
CA TYR A 248 16.13 1.14 6.65
C TYR A 248 15.34 -0.11 7.05
N THR A 249 14.84 -0.21 8.28
CA THR A 249 14.05 -1.38 8.72
C THR A 249 12.87 -1.61 7.78
N GLY A 250 12.73 -2.84 7.26
CA GLY A 250 11.61 -3.21 6.39
C GLY A 250 11.84 -2.93 4.92
N GLN A 251 12.91 -2.19 4.55
CA GLN A 251 13.15 -1.82 3.16
C GLN A 251 13.58 -3.00 2.31
N ILE A 252 12.83 -3.25 1.24
CA ILE A 252 13.08 -4.26 0.24
C ILE A 252 14.38 -3.94 -0.50
N GLN A 253 15.21 -4.96 -0.69
CA GLN A 253 16.38 -4.94 -1.57
C GLN A 253 16.14 -5.79 -2.81
N LYS A 254 15.44 -6.91 -2.64
CA LYS A 254 15.08 -7.83 -3.72
C LYS A 254 13.73 -8.46 -3.49
N TRP A 255 13.03 -8.71 -4.59
CA TRP A 255 11.86 -9.58 -4.68
C TRP A 255 12.09 -10.60 -5.80
N ASN A 256 11.95 -11.88 -5.49
CA ASN A 256 12.32 -12.99 -6.39
C ASN A 256 13.73 -12.82 -6.99
N ASP A 257 14.68 -12.48 -6.12
CA ASP A 257 16.10 -12.22 -6.44
C ASP A 257 16.38 -11.03 -7.37
N LEU A 258 15.35 -10.25 -7.72
CA LEU A 258 15.45 -9.06 -8.54
C LEU A 258 15.34 -7.78 -7.72
N SER A 259 16.19 -6.79 -8.01
CA SER A 259 16.04 -5.40 -7.54
C SER A 259 15.25 -4.52 -8.52
N HIS A 260 15.14 -4.94 -9.78
CA HIS A 260 14.44 -4.24 -10.84
C HIS A 260 13.39 -5.16 -11.47
N LEU A 261 12.16 -4.68 -11.54
CA LEU A 261 11.05 -5.43 -12.13
C LEU A 261 11.22 -5.48 -13.66
N PRO A 262 11.13 -6.65 -14.30
CA PRO A 262 11.55 -6.83 -15.70
C PRO A 262 10.57 -6.25 -16.72
N TRP A 263 9.36 -5.87 -16.29
CA TRP A 263 8.29 -5.40 -17.16
C TRP A 263 8.12 -3.87 -17.18
N TRP A 264 8.87 -3.14 -16.37
CA TRP A 264 8.85 -1.67 -16.38
C TRP A 264 10.05 -1.13 -17.16
N PRO A 265 9.84 -0.25 -18.16
CA PRO A 265 10.90 0.15 -19.08
C PRO A 265 11.87 1.18 -18.50
N THR A 266 11.48 1.91 -17.45
CA THR A 266 12.30 2.97 -16.86
C THR A 266 12.89 2.53 -15.52
N GLU A 267 14.15 2.93 -15.26
CA GLU A 267 14.87 2.61 -14.03
C GLU A 267 14.06 2.98 -12.78
N ASP A 268 13.49 4.18 -12.75
CA ASP A 268 12.71 4.65 -11.61
C ASP A 268 11.49 3.76 -11.34
N THR A 269 10.71 3.41 -12.37
CA THR A 269 9.53 2.54 -12.18
C THR A 269 9.87 1.08 -11.89
N ALA A 270 11.05 0.62 -12.33
CA ALA A 270 11.49 -0.75 -12.19
C ALA A 270 12.19 -1.01 -10.84
N ASP A 271 12.95 -0.05 -10.32
CA ASP A 271 13.70 -0.20 -9.07
C ASP A 271 12.76 -0.25 -7.85
N ILE A 272 12.80 -1.37 -7.14
CA ILE A 272 12.02 -1.59 -5.91
C ILE A 272 12.86 -1.45 -4.64
N ARG A 273 14.16 -1.14 -4.75
CA ARG A 273 15.02 -0.96 -3.57
C ARG A 273 14.56 0.22 -2.74
N GLY A 274 14.61 0.07 -1.42
CA GLY A 274 14.22 1.12 -0.48
C GLY A 274 12.70 1.25 -0.27
N THR A 275 11.89 0.51 -1.04
CA THR A 275 10.43 0.41 -0.81
C THR A 275 10.13 -0.52 0.36
N CYS A 276 8.96 -0.42 0.98
CA CYS A 276 8.48 -1.36 2.00
C CYS A 276 7.28 -2.17 1.47
N ASP A 277 6.90 -3.25 2.15
CA ASP A 277 5.70 -4.05 1.82
C ASP A 277 4.41 -3.50 2.43
N GLY A 278 4.50 -2.42 3.23
CA GLY A 278 3.36 -1.80 3.92
C GLY A 278 3.20 -2.21 5.38
N THR A 279 3.94 -3.21 5.85
CA THR A 279 3.79 -3.77 7.21
C THR A 279 4.54 -2.96 8.27
N ILE A 280 5.80 -2.63 7.98
CA ILE A 280 6.69 -1.81 8.81
C ILE A 280 7.31 -0.73 7.94
N GLN A 281 7.31 0.49 8.47
CA GLN A 281 7.95 1.66 7.89
C GLN A 281 9.09 2.13 8.80
N LYS A 282 9.81 3.15 8.35
CA LYS A 282 10.83 3.84 9.13
C LYS A 282 10.29 4.22 10.53
N PRO A 283 10.95 3.79 11.63
CA PRO A 283 10.70 4.29 12.97
C PRO A 283 10.99 5.80 13.06
N GLY A 284 10.28 6.53 13.91
CA GLY A 284 10.45 7.99 13.99
C GLY A 284 9.99 8.75 12.74
N ILE A 285 9.07 8.17 11.95
CA ILE A 285 8.59 8.76 10.69
C ILE A 285 8.02 10.17 10.89
N GLN A 286 8.40 11.07 9.99
CA GLN A 286 8.00 12.47 10.01
C GLN A 286 7.01 12.77 8.88
N LYS A 287 6.22 13.84 9.05
CA LYS A 287 5.25 14.29 8.03
C LYS A 287 5.87 14.63 6.67
N LYS A 288 7.17 14.91 6.63
CA LYS A 288 7.93 15.23 5.41
C LYS A 288 8.59 14.02 4.76
N ASP A 289 8.56 12.87 5.41
CA ASP A 289 9.19 11.66 4.88
C ASP A 289 8.36 11.17 3.68
N SER A 290 9.04 10.63 2.67
CA SER A 290 8.40 9.94 1.54
C SER A 290 8.29 8.46 1.86
N VAL A 291 7.08 7.91 1.78
CA VAL A 291 6.82 6.48 1.99
C VAL A 291 6.57 5.85 0.64
N VAL A 292 7.31 4.80 0.30
CA VAL A 292 7.13 4.09 -0.97
C VAL A 292 6.85 2.64 -0.68
N GLN A 293 5.73 2.12 -1.18
CA GLN A 293 5.30 0.75 -0.92
C GLN A 293 5.27 -0.07 -2.21
N PHE A 294 5.96 -1.20 -2.24
CA PHE A 294 5.86 -2.19 -3.31
C PHE A 294 4.74 -3.19 -3.00
N GLN A 295 3.85 -3.39 -3.96
CA GLN A 295 2.74 -4.33 -3.85
C GLN A 295 2.86 -5.38 -4.95
N SER A 296 3.21 -6.61 -4.55
CA SER A 296 3.47 -7.75 -5.44
C SER A 296 2.28 -8.12 -6.33
N PHE A 297 1.05 -7.99 -5.81
CA PHE A 297 -0.18 -8.34 -6.53
C PHE A 297 -0.54 -7.36 -7.67
N VAL A 298 0.00 -6.14 -7.64
CA VAL A 298 -0.14 -5.11 -8.69
C VAL A 298 1.18 -4.80 -9.40
N CYS A 299 2.23 -5.58 -9.10
CA CYS A 299 3.48 -5.59 -9.86
C CYS A 299 4.21 -4.25 -9.90
N ARG A 300 3.98 -3.34 -8.93
CA ARG A 300 4.57 -2.00 -8.91
C ARG A 300 4.65 -1.41 -7.52
N LYS A 301 5.34 -0.27 -7.42
CA LYS A 301 5.39 0.56 -6.22
C LYS A 301 4.41 1.74 -6.29
N TYR A 302 4.02 2.22 -5.12
CA TYR A 302 3.19 3.40 -4.90
C TYR A 302 3.95 4.38 -4.02
N ASN A 303 3.92 5.65 -4.39
CA ASN A 303 4.36 6.73 -3.53
C ASN A 303 3.20 7.16 -2.63
N LEU A 304 3.51 7.39 -1.36
CA LEU A 304 2.57 7.85 -0.36
C LEU A 304 3.12 9.11 0.30
N TYR A 305 2.23 10.05 0.57
CA TYR A 305 2.56 11.32 1.20
C TYR A 305 1.66 11.60 2.39
N TYR A 306 2.15 12.39 3.34
CA TYR A 306 1.39 12.78 4.51
C TYR A 306 0.12 13.56 4.12
N ASP A 307 -1.02 13.10 4.63
CA ASP A 307 -2.32 13.73 4.41
C ASP A 307 -2.88 14.30 5.71
N GLU A 308 -2.93 13.47 6.77
CA GLU A 308 -3.59 13.84 8.02
C GLU A 308 -2.91 13.27 9.27
N SER A 309 -3.21 13.87 10.43
CA SER A 309 -2.89 13.27 11.74
C SER A 309 -4.18 12.76 12.37
N LYS A 310 -4.21 11.47 12.73
CA LYS A 310 -5.40 10.80 13.25
C LYS A 310 -5.04 9.89 14.41
N THR A 311 -5.97 9.72 15.35
CA THR A 311 -5.84 8.69 16.39
C THR A 311 -6.63 7.47 15.94
N VAL A 312 -5.95 6.34 15.80
CA VAL A 312 -6.57 5.05 15.43
C VAL A 312 -6.37 4.11 16.61
N ASN A 313 -7.45 3.51 17.12
CA ASN A 313 -7.42 2.64 18.30
C ASN A 313 -6.67 3.25 19.51
N SER A 314 -6.91 4.55 19.77
CA SER A 314 -6.24 5.34 20.82
C SER A 314 -4.72 5.54 20.63
N ILE A 315 -4.16 5.14 19.49
CA ILE A 315 -2.75 5.32 19.14
C ILE A 315 -2.63 6.52 18.19
N PRO A 316 -1.77 7.51 18.47
CA PRO A 316 -1.46 8.59 17.54
C PRO A 316 -0.83 8.04 16.25
N THR A 317 -1.33 8.47 15.10
CA THR A 317 -0.83 8.06 13.78
C THR A 317 -0.73 9.23 12.80
N TYR A 318 0.13 9.07 11.80
CA TYR A 318 0.14 9.87 10.59
C TYR A 318 -0.49 9.07 9.45
N GLY A 319 -1.50 9.64 8.80
CA GLY A 319 -2.11 9.10 7.60
C GLY A 319 -1.26 9.46 6.39
N PHE A 320 -0.71 8.46 5.73
CA PHE A 320 -0.02 8.58 4.46
C PHE A 320 -0.92 8.04 3.36
N LYS A 321 -1.37 8.91 2.46
CA LYS A 321 -2.24 8.52 1.35
C LYS A 321 -1.44 8.29 0.07
N ILE A 322 -1.95 7.41 -0.77
CA ILE A 322 -1.38 7.16 -2.09
C ILE A 322 -1.49 8.42 -2.94
N GLU A 323 -0.46 8.69 -3.75
CA GLU A 323 -0.41 9.83 -4.64
C GLU A 323 -1.64 9.91 -5.56
N ASP A 324 -2.24 11.10 -5.68
CA ASP A 324 -3.50 11.29 -6.42
C ASP A 324 -3.34 10.96 -7.92
N ASP A 325 -2.12 11.11 -8.45
CA ASP A 325 -1.76 10.78 -9.84
C ASP A 325 -0.99 9.46 -9.97
N SER A 326 -1.08 8.60 -8.96
CA SER A 326 -0.50 7.24 -8.96
C SER A 326 -1.02 6.34 -10.09
N TYR A 327 -2.16 6.69 -10.68
CA TYR A 327 -2.74 6.05 -11.87
C TYR A 327 -2.65 6.94 -13.12
N ASP A 328 -1.97 8.09 -13.09
CA ASP A 328 -1.81 8.96 -14.26
C ASP A 328 -0.55 8.57 -15.04
N ALA A 329 -0.72 7.75 -16.08
CA ALA A 329 0.38 7.37 -16.96
C ALA A 329 0.91 8.52 -17.84
N ILE A 330 0.23 9.67 -17.91
CA ILE A 330 0.74 10.84 -18.64
C ILE A 330 1.83 11.53 -17.82
N LYS A 331 1.60 11.67 -16.51
CA LYS A 331 2.61 12.16 -15.57
C LYS A 331 3.67 11.12 -15.24
N ASN A 332 3.28 9.85 -15.21
CA ASN A 332 4.14 8.71 -14.91
C ASN A 332 4.29 7.77 -16.12
N PRO A 333 5.01 8.20 -17.19
CA PRO A 333 5.07 7.46 -18.46
C PRO A 333 5.69 6.06 -18.35
N GLY A 334 6.46 5.77 -17.30
CA GLY A 334 6.99 4.44 -17.05
C GLY A 334 5.90 3.38 -16.74
N TYR A 335 4.71 3.81 -16.33
CA TYR A 335 3.55 2.93 -16.09
C TYR A 335 2.54 2.90 -17.24
N LYS A 336 2.90 3.47 -18.40
CA LYS A 336 2.04 3.52 -19.58
C LYS A 336 1.63 2.13 -20.06
N TYR A 337 0.38 2.02 -20.47
CA TYR A 337 -0.15 0.90 -21.23
C TYR A 337 0.21 1.05 -22.70
N ASP A 338 0.85 0.03 -23.28
CA ASP A 338 1.44 0.13 -24.62
C ASP A 338 0.39 0.20 -25.73
N ASN A 339 -0.81 -0.37 -25.47
CA ASN A 339 -1.89 -0.46 -26.45
C ASN A 339 -1.40 -1.04 -27.79
N LEU A 340 -0.76 -2.21 -27.76
CA LEU A 340 -0.18 -2.84 -28.96
C LEU A 340 -1.26 -3.25 -29.99
N GLU A 341 -2.49 -3.41 -29.53
CA GLU A 341 -3.68 -3.61 -30.34
C GLU A 341 -4.10 -2.36 -31.14
N LYS A 342 -3.54 -1.19 -30.84
CA LYS A 342 -3.77 0.10 -31.53
C LYS A 342 -5.23 0.53 -31.54
N VAL A 343 -5.93 0.31 -30.43
CA VAL A 343 -7.36 0.57 -30.29
C VAL A 343 -7.59 1.88 -29.55
N ASN A 344 -8.48 2.71 -30.06
CA ASN A 344 -9.00 3.85 -29.32
C ASN A 344 -10.21 3.40 -28.48
N TYR A 345 -10.00 3.21 -27.17
CA TYR A 345 -11.05 2.86 -26.21
C TYR A 345 -11.90 4.06 -25.77
N PHE A 346 -11.40 5.30 -25.98
CA PHE A 346 -12.01 6.52 -25.47
C PHE A 346 -12.07 7.60 -26.57
N PRO A 347 -12.94 7.45 -27.56
CA PRO A 347 -13.01 8.37 -28.71
C PRO A 347 -13.42 9.80 -28.34
N ASN A 348 -14.06 10.00 -27.18
CA ASN A 348 -14.46 11.33 -26.68
C ASN A 348 -13.31 12.05 -25.94
N TRP A 349 -12.26 11.33 -25.57
CA TRP A 349 -11.03 11.86 -24.99
C TRP A 349 -10.01 12.07 -26.14
N PRO A 350 -9.12 13.10 -26.12
CA PRO A 350 -8.68 13.92 -25.00
C PRO A 350 -9.41 15.25 -24.80
N CYS A 351 -10.31 15.61 -25.72
CA CYS A 351 -10.81 16.97 -25.78
C CYS A 351 -12.17 17.12 -25.12
N GLY A 352 -12.24 18.03 -24.16
CA GLY A 352 -13.49 18.37 -23.50
C GLY A 352 -13.39 19.67 -22.73
N ALA A 353 -14.10 19.75 -21.60
CA ALA A 353 -14.31 21.05 -20.93
C ALA A 353 -12.99 21.69 -20.45
N ASN A 354 -12.03 20.85 -20.01
CA ASN A 354 -10.77 21.31 -19.43
C ASN A 354 -9.57 21.27 -20.40
N HIS A 355 -9.75 20.66 -21.59
CA HIS A 355 -8.72 20.57 -22.62
C HIS A 355 -9.36 20.83 -23.98
N THR A 356 -9.47 22.10 -24.33
CA THR A 356 -10.27 22.54 -25.49
C THR A 356 -9.50 22.43 -26.78
N LYS A 357 -10.23 22.31 -27.90
CA LYS A 357 -9.61 22.31 -29.23
C LYS A 357 -8.90 23.63 -29.52
N GLN A 358 -7.67 23.55 -29.99
CA GLN A 358 -6.82 24.71 -30.32
C GLN A 358 -6.42 24.69 -31.80
N ASP A 359 -6.38 25.87 -32.42
CA ASP A 359 -5.89 26.04 -33.79
C ASP A 359 -4.65 26.94 -33.78
N HIS A 360 -3.50 26.36 -34.11
CA HIS A 360 -2.23 27.08 -34.20
C HIS A 360 -1.82 27.39 -35.66
N GLY A 361 -2.66 27.09 -36.64
CA GLY A 361 -2.47 27.37 -38.07
C GLY A 361 -1.35 26.57 -38.75
N ASN A 362 -0.13 26.58 -38.21
CA ASN A 362 1.02 25.89 -38.79
C ASN A 362 1.32 24.56 -38.10
N CYS A 363 0.77 23.48 -38.65
CA CYS A 363 0.95 22.12 -38.14
C CYS A 363 2.41 21.63 -38.11
N ALA A 364 3.31 22.22 -38.91
CA ALA A 364 4.72 21.81 -38.92
C ALA A 364 5.47 22.14 -37.62
N ARG A 365 4.89 22.97 -36.74
CA ARG A 365 5.48 23.35 -35.44
C ARG A 365 4.79 22.68 -34.24
N VAL A 366 3.76 21.89 -34.48
CA VAL A 366 2.98 21.24 -33.42
C VAL A 366 3.54 19.85 -33.20
N ASP A 367 4.04 19.58 -31.99
CA ASP A 367 4.45 18.23 -31.60
C ASP A 367 3.25 17.46 -31.04
N CYS A 368 2.68 16.56 -31.85
CA CYS A 368 1.53 15.73 -31.46
C CYS A 368 1.87 14.61 -30.48
N ASN A 369 3.14 14.46 -30.07
CA ASN A 369 3.53 13.50 -29.02
C ASN A 369 3.36 14.07 -27.61
N VAL A 370 3.07 15.37 -27.47
CA VAL A 370 2.88 16.05 -26.19
C VAL A 370 1.39 16.16 -25.86
N PHE A 371 1.03 15.80 -24.63
CA PHE A 371 -0.36 15.80 -24.15
C PHE A 371 -1.09 17.11 -24.43
N ASP A 372 -0.48 18.27 -24.14
CA ASP A 372 -1.09 19.58 -24.34
C ASP A 372 -1.58 19.81 -25.78
N ASN A 373 -0.91 19.20 -26.76
CA ASN A 373 -1.23 19.33 -28.17
C ASN A 373 -2.25 18.31 -28.68
N PHE A 374 -2.69 17.34 -27.88
CA PHE A 374 -3.62 16.30 -28.37
C PHE A 374 -4.96 16.88 -28.87
N CYS A 375 -5.36 18.06 -28.37
CA CYS A 375 -6.56 18.77 -28.84
C CYS A 375 -6.29 19.80 -29.93
N ASN A 376 -5.06 19.87 -30.43
CA ASN A 376 -4.74 20.71 -31.57
C ASN A 376 -5.36 20.13 -32.84
N LEU A 377 -5.92 20.96 -33.72
CA LEU A 377 -6.49 20.54 -35.01
C LEU A 377 -5.47 19.85 -35.94
N CYS A 378 -4.18 20.06 -35.70
CA CYS A 378 -3.09 19.41 -36.42
C CYS A 378 -2.80 17.97 -35.95
N CYS A 379 -3.36 17.56 -34.81
CA CYS A 379 -3.12 16.26 -34.19
C CYS A 379 -4.35 15.36 -34.28
N ASP A 380 -4.13 14.05 -34.39
CA ASP A 380 -5.19 13.04 -34.41
C ASP A 380 -5.53 12.59 -32.98
N GLY A 381 -5.98 13.54 -32.17
CA GLY A 381 -6.28 13.30 -30.76
C GLY A 381 -5.06 12.78 -29.99
N ALA A 382 -5.26 11.69 -29.26
CA ALA A 382 -4.22 11.03 -28.48
C ALA A 382 -3.45 9.93 -29.23
N HIS A 383 -3.49 9.96 -30.57
CA HIS A 383 -2.73 9.06 -31.40
C HIS A 383 -1.25 9.46 -31.42
N VAL A 384 -0.39 8.64 -30.81
CA VAL A 384 1.04 8.88 -30.63
C VAL A 384 1.82 7.64 -31.07
N ASN A 385 2.82 7.82 -31.94
CA ASN A 385 3.68 6.74 -32.43
C ASN A 385 2.95 5.51 -32.99
N GLY A 386 1.80 5.71 -33.65
CA GLY A 386 1.04 4.62 -34.29
C GLY A 386 0.14 3.81 -33.35
N THR A 387 -0.11 4.32 -32.14
CA THR A 387 -1.08 3.77 -31.18
C THR A 387 -1.79 4.90 -30.41
N TYR A 388 -2.73 4.59 -29.53
CA TYR A 388 -3.45 5.56 -28.70
C TYR A 388 -2.97 5.52 -27.26
N VAL A 389 -2.71 6.69 -26.68
CA VAL A 389 -2.39 6.85 -25.26
C VAL A 389 -3.66 6.65 -24.43
N MET A 390 -3.54 6.06 -23.23
CA MET A 390 -4.68 5.96 -22.31
C MET A 390 -4.89 7.29 -21.56
N PRO A 391 -6.14 7.64 -21.20
CA PRO A 391 -6.42 8.82 -20.38
C PRO A 391 -5.72 8.79 -19.00
N PRO A 392 -5.59 9.95 -18.33
CA PRO A 392 -5.21 10.00 -16.92
C PRO A 392 -6.11 9.12 -16.04
N GLY A 393 -5.56 8.55 -14.97
CA GLY A 393 -6.30 7.66 -14.06
C GLY A 393 -6.26 6.17 -14.45
N MET A 394 -5.45 5.81 -15.45
CA MET A 394 -5.21 4.44 -15.90
C MET A 394 -3.70 4.12 -16.06
N VAL A 395 -3.27 2.98 -15.53
CA VAL A 395 -1.92 2.41 -15.75
C VAL A 395 -2.01 0.93 -16.10
N ALA A 396 -0.95 0.37 -16.69
CA ALA A 396 -0.92 -1.05 -17.02
C ALA A 396 -0.82 -1.95 -15.77
N GLN A 397 -1.44 -3.13 -15.79
CA GLN A 397 -1.03 -4.29 -14.99
C GLN A 397 -0.10 -5.14 -15.86
N ARG A 398 1.08 -5.50 -15.34
CA ARG A 398 2.13 -6.16 -16.15
C ARG A 398 2.47 -7.58 -15.74
N CYS A 399 2.07 -8.04 -14.56
CA CYS A 399 2.36 -9.38 -14.08
C CYS A 399 1.12 -10.06 -13.50
N ILE A 400 1.18 -11.38 -13.41
CA ILE A 400 0.21 -12.17 -12.63
C ILE A 400 0.40 -11.80 -11.15
N PRO A 401 -0.67 -11.55 -10.38
CA PRO A 401 -0.57 -11.14 -8.99
C PRO A 401 0.38 -12.00 -8.16
N GLY A 402 1.42 -11.37 -7.60
CA GLY A 402 2.38 -12.01 -6.70
C GLY A 402 3.36 -12.97 -7.36
N GLN A 403 3.44 -13.00 -8.70
CA GLN A 403 4.31 -13.93 -9.44
C GLN A 403 5.26 -13.18 -10.39
N LEU A 404 6.46 -13.72 -10.56
CA LEU A 404 7.43 -13.24 -11.56
C LEU A 404 7.08 -13.75 -12.97
N VAL A 405 5.83 -13.53 -13.39
CA VAL A 405 5.29 -13.97 -14.68
C VAL A 405 4.56 -12.79 -15.32
N PRO A 406 4.97 -12.36 -16.54
CA PRO A 406 4.26 -11.31 -17.25
C PRO A 406 2.79 -11.67 -17.49
N LEU A 407 1.91 -10.68 -17.46
CA LEU A 407 0.50 -10.88 -17.70
C LEU A 407 0.28 -11.26 -19.18
N PRO A 408 -0.40 -12.38 -19.49
CA PRO A 408 -0.53 -12.86 -20.87
C PRO A 408 -1.59 -12.10 -21.70
N PHE A 409 -2.29 -11.15 -21.09
CA PHE A 409 -3.31 -10.29 -21.72
C PHE A 409 -3.12 -8.83 -21.27
N GLY A 410 -3.70 -7.89 -21.99
CA GLY A 410 -3.77 -6.50 -21.55
C GLY A 410 -4.69 -6.36 -20.33
N ALA A 411 -4.27 -5.63 -19.30
CA ALA A 411 -5.13 -5.25 -18.20
C ALA A 411 -4.72 -3.88 -17.65
N ILE A 412 -5.70 -3.14 -17.14
CA ILE A 412 -5.57 -1.75 -16.71
C ILE A 412 -5.96 -1.64 -15.24
N LEU A 413 -5.09 -1.03 -14.46
CA LEU A 413 -5.35 -0.60 -13.10
C LEU A 413 -5.83 0.84 -13.09
N SER A 414 -6.80 1.11 -12.22
CA SER A 414 -7.31 2.46 -11.92
C SER A 414 -7.77 2.52 -10.47
N ALA A 415 -8.14 3.71 -10.01
CA ALA A 415 -8.95 3.83 -8.80
C ALA A 415 -10.39 3.33 -9.07
N PRO A 416 -11.16 2.89 -8.05
CA PRO A 416 -12.54 2.44 -8.22
C PRO A 416 -13.42 3.40 -9.05
N HIS A 417 -14.25 2.84 -9.93
CA HIS A 417 -15.08 3.61 -10.88
C HIS A 417 -14.32 4.68 -11.67
N PHE A 418 -13.05 4.43 -11.98
CA PHE A 418 -12.16 5.34 -12.69
C PHE A 418 -12.06 6.72 -12.01
N TYR A 419 -12.11 6.76 -10.66
CA TYR A 419 -11.90 7.99 -9.93
C TYR A 419 -10.56 8.66 -10.31
N GLY A 420 -10.60 9.96 -10.58
CA GLY A 420 -9.45 10.73 -11.09
C GLY A 420 -9.31 10.73 -12.61
N ALA A 421 -10.08 9.93 -13.35
CA ALA A 421 -10.13 10.01 -14.80
C ALA A 421 -11.00 11.19 -15.28
N PRO A 422 -10.77 11.73 -16.50
CA PRO A 422 -11.60 12.77 -17.10
C PRO A 422 -13.04 12.32 -17.35
N LYS A 423 -14.00 13.25 -17.40
CA LYS A 423 -15.42 12.92 -17.61
C LYS A 423 -15.71 12.30 -18.97
N GLU A 424 -14.90 12.62 -19.96
CA GLU A 424 -14.93 12.04 -21.30
C GLU A 424 -14.71 10.52 -21.29
N VAL A 425 -14.12 10.00 -20.21
CA VAL A 425 -13.94 8.57 -19.94
C VAL A 425 -15.16 7.99 -19.22
N THR A 426 -15.61 8.62 -18.13
CA THR A 426 -16.63 8.06 -17.24
C THR A 426 -18.06 8.25 -17.73
N ASP A 427 -18.39 9.38 -18.34
CA ASP A 427 -19.74 9.72 -18.81
C ASP A 427 -20.32 8.73 -19.85
N PRO A 428 -19.53 8.19 -20.82
CA PRO A 428 -20.05 7.20 -21.77
C PRO A 428 -20.15 5.78 -21.19
N MET A 429 -19.62 5.51 -20.00
CA MET A 429 -19.63 4.18 -19.38
C MET A 429 -20.93 3.92 -18.60
N ILE A 430 -21.52 2.75 -18.78
CA ILE A 430 -22.75 2.35 -18.07
C ILE A 430 -22.37 1.55 -16.82
N GLY A 431 -22.82 2.01 -15.64
CA GLY A 431 -22.53 1.39 -14.35
C GLY A 431 -21.32 1.97 -13.61
N ILE A 432 -20.74 3.05 -14.13
CA ILE A 432 -19.59 3.74 -13.53
C ILE A 432 -20.04 5.06 -12.90
N SER A 433 -19.69 5.27 -11.63
CA SER A 433 -20.04 6.46 -10.87
C SER A 433 -18.94 6.76 -9.86
N PRO A 434 -17.95 7.61 -10.19
CA PRO A 434 -16.86 7.96 -9.27
C PRO A 434 -17.38 8.75 -8.06
N ASP A 435 -16.89 8.42 -6.86
CA ASP A 435 -17.26 9.05 -5.59
C ASP A 435 -15.95 9.32 -4.81
N PRO A 436 -15.66 10.58 -4.44
CA PRO A 436 -14.41 10.92 -3.77
C PRO A 436 -14.18 10.23 -2.41
N GLU A 437 -15.22 9.90 -1.65
CA GLU A 437 -15.06 9.31 -0.32
C GLU A 437 -14.89 7.78 -0.42
N LEU A 438 -15.58 7.16 -1.37
CA LEU A 438 -15.54 5.71 -1.56
C LEU A 438 -14.39 5.26 -2.46
N HIS A 439 -13.97 6.09 -3.42
CA HIS A 439 -13.14 5.63 -4.56
C HIS A 439 -11.73 6.24 -4.62
N ARG A 440 -11.30 7.01 -3.61
CA ARG A 440 -9.88 7.38 -3.49
C ARG A 440 -8.99 6.13 -3.29
N PRO A 441 -7.75 6.09 -3.85
CA PRO A 441 -6.88 4.91 -3.83
C PRO A 441 -6.50 4.38 -2.43
N GLY A 442 -6.49 5.23 -1.41
CA GLY A 442 -6.42 4.80 -0.02
C GLY A 442 -5.36 5.50 0.83
N THR A 443 -5.35 5.14 2.12
CA THR A 443 -4.54 5.80 3.16
C THR A 443 -4.10 4.79 4.22
N PHE A 444 -2.84 4.89 4.64
CA PHE A 444 -2.23 4.04 5.66
C PHE A 444 -1.89 4.87 6.90
N TYR A 445 -2.35 4.41 8.05
CA TYR A 445 -2.15 5.08 9.34
C TYR A 445 -0.97 4.47 10.07
N ILE A 446 0.14 5.20 10.10
CA ILE A 446 1.42 4.73 10.62
C ILE A 446 1.70 5.40 11.96
N ASN A 447 2.08 4.61 12.97
CA ASN A 447 2.51 5.17 14.25
C ASN A 447 3.88 5.88 14.08
N PRO A 448 4.00 7.17 14.46
CA PRO A 448 5.22 7.94 14.21
C PRO A 448 6.41 7.47 15.03
N THR A 449 6.20 6.79 16.16
CA THR A 449 7.28 6.32 17.02
C THR A 449 7.89 5.04 16.46
N THR A 450 7.07 4.01 16.23
CA THR A 450 7.56 2.68 15.84
C THR A 450 7.64 2.47 14.33
N GLY A 451 6.98 3.29 13.52
CA GLY A 451 6.82 3.06 12.08
C GLY A 451 5.83 1.95 11.74
N SER A 452 5.10 1.41 12.71
CA SER A 452 4.14 0.32 12.49
C SER A 452 2.84 0.83 11.87
N SER A 453 2.33 0.13 10.86
CA SER A 453 1.00 0.40 10.29
C SER A 453 -0.09 -0.09 11.27
N ILE A 454 -0.89 0.83 11.81
CA ILE A 454 -1.95 0.54 12.78
C ILE A 454 -3.27 0.18 12.08
N GLY A 455 -3.46 0.71 10.88
CA GLY A 455 -4.62 0.44 10.04
C GLY A 455 -4.49 1.19 8.73
N GLY A 456 -5.48 1.03 7.86
CA GLY A 456 -5.49 1.70 6.58
C GLY A 456 -6.39 0.99 5.59
N ASN A 457 -6.46 1.56 4.39
CA ASN A 457 -7.08 0.92 3.25
C ASN A 457 -6.27 1.13 1.98
N PHE A 458 -6.34 0.15 1.09
CA PHE A 458 -5.88 0.20 -0.29
C PHE A 458 -7.08 -0.09 -1.19
N ARG A 459 -7.29 0.68 -2.25
CA ARG A 459 -8.42 0.55 -3.16
C ARG A 459 -7.95 0.65 -4.61
N MET A 460 -8.37 -0.30 -5.42
CA MET A 460 -8.08 -0.33 -6.85
C MET A 460 -9.25 -0.92 -7.64
N MET A 461 -9.18 -0.77 -8.95
CA MET A 461 -10.03 -1.46 -9.91
C MET A 461 -9.17 -2.03 -11.03
N LEU A 462 -9.48 -3.27 -11.42
CA LEU A 462 -8.89 -3.93 -12.57
C LEU A 462 -9.92 -3.94 -13.71
N SER A 463 -9.48 -3.58 -14.92
CA SER A 463 -10.29 -3.62 -16.13
C SER A 463 -9.55 -4.34 -17.26
N ILE A 464 -10.29 -5.07 -18.09
CA ILE A 464 -9.77 -5.82 -19.24
C ILE A 464 -10.22 -5.13 -20.53
N PRO A 465 -9.29 -4.77 -21.43
CA PRO A 465 -9.63 -4.28 -22.75
C PRO A 465 -10.23 -5.40 -23.59
N VAL A 466 -11.40 -5.14 -24.17
CA VAL A 466 -12.05 -6.00 -25.17
C VAL A 466 -12.32 -5.13 -26.40
N PHE A 467 -11.98 -5.63 -27.59
CA PHE A 467 -11.97 -4.79 -28.79
C PHE A 467 -12.41 -5.54 -30.03
N LYS A 468 -12.73 -4.78 -31.07
CA LYS A 468 -13.06 -5.32 -32.38
C LYS A 468 -11.81 -5.85 -33.07
N SER A 469 -11.88 -7.08 -33.58
CA SER A 469 -10.84 -7.63 -34.45
C SER A 469 -11.44 -8.45 -35.59
N MET A 470 -11.02 -8.17 -36.83
CA MET A 470 -11.46 -8.92 -38.01
C MET A 470 -10.72 -10.26 -38.16
N SER A 471 -9.63 -10.47 -37.41
CA SER A 471 -8.90 -11.74 -37.40
C SER A 471 -9.55 -12.81 -36.51
N TRP A 472 -10.50 -12.40 -35.67
CA TRP A 472 -11.18 -13.26 -34.70
C TRP A 472 -12.68 -13.21 -34.95
N THR A 473 -13.28 -14.33 -35.33
CA THR A 473 -14.69 -14.39 -35.75
C THR A 473 -15.62 -13.88 -34.64
N THR A 474 -15.37 -14.27 -33.39
CA THR A 474 -16.16 -13.87 -32.21
C THR A 474 -15.91 -12.44 -31.73
N MET A 475 -14.91 -11.73 -32.24
CA MET A 475 -14.65 -10.29 -31.96
C MET A 475 -15.01 -9.35 -33.10
N SER A 476 -15.51 -9.87 -34.23
CA SER A 476 -15.75 -9.08 -35.45
C SER A 476 -16.76 -7.93 -35.26
N ASN A 477 -17.70 -8.09 -34.33
CA ASN A 477 -18.75 -7.12 -34.03
C ASN A 477 -18.68 -6.51 -32.63
N VAL A 478 -17.70 -6.90 -31.81
CA VAL A 478 -17.57 -6.41 -30.43
C VAL A 478 -17.20 -4.93 -30.43
N ALA A 479 -17.73 -4.16 -29.48
CA ALA A 479 -17.34 -2.78 -29.27
C ALA A 479 -15.91 -2.66 -28.71
N ASN A 480 -15.18 -1.62 -29.10
CA ASN A 480 -13.94 -1.24 -28.41
C ASN A 480 -14.30 -0.69 -27.04
N SER A 481 -14.04 -1.46 -25.99
CA SER A 481 -14.41 -1.10 -24.63
C SER A 481 -13.37 -1.58 -23.62
N LEU A 482 -13.11 -0.74 -22.63
CA LEU A 482 -12.43 -1.17 -21.41
C LEU A 482 -13.48 -1.72 -20.45
N MET A 483 -13.50 -3.03 -20.20
CA MET A 483 -14.49 -3.68 -19.35
C MET A 483 -13.97 -3.80 -17.91
N PRO A 484 -14.58 -3.11 -16.94
CA PRO A 484 -14.26 -3.31 -15.53
C PRO A 484 -14.52 -4.75 -15.11
N SER A 485 -13.60 -5.34 -14.35
CA SER A 485 -13.76 -6.70 -13.83
C SER A 485 -14.17 -6.68 -12.37
N PHE A 486 -13.43 -5.95 -11.54
CA PHE A 486 -13.73 -5.80 -10.12
C PHE A 486 -13.09 -4.55 -9.52
N THR A 487 -13.72 -4.01 -8.49
CA THR A 487 -13.04 -3.18 -7.49
C THR A 487 -12.54 -4.06 -6.34
N LEU A 488 -11.39 -3.73 -5.78
CA LEU A 488 -10.79 -4.37 -4.63
C LEU A 488 -10.50 -3.31 -3.57
N THR A 489 -11.02 -3.51 -2.37
CA THR A 489 -10.64 -2.77 -1.17
C THR A 489 -9.97 -3.71 -0.18
N ILE A 490 -8.74 -3.39 0.22
CA ILE A 490 -8.01 -4.11 1.27
C ILE A 490 -8.00 -3.22 2.51
N GLY A 491 -8.67 -3.64 3.58
CA GLY A 491 -8.61 -3.01 4.89
C GLY A 491 -7.68 -3.76 5.83
N VAL A 492 -7.01 -3.08 6.75
CA VAL A 492 -6.14 -3.73 7.76
C VAL A 492 -6.77 -3.63 9.14
N GLU A 493 -7.04 -4.78 9.75
CA GLU A 493 -7.56 -4.89 11.12
C GLU A 493 -6.48 -5.51 12.03
N MET A 494 -5.83 -4.67 12.83
CA MET A 494 -4.86 -5.15 13.82
C MET A 494 -5.56 -5.82 15.00
N ARG A 495 -5.00 -6.93 15.49
CA ARG A 495 -5.52 -7.67 16.64
C ARG A 495 -5.28 -6.91 17.94
N ASP A 496 -6.23 -7.05 18.87
CA ASP A 496 -6.24 -6.30 20.14
C ASP A 496 -4.95 -6.42 20.95
N TYR A 497 -4.32 -7.60 21.00
CA TYR A 497 -3.07 -7.77 21.76
C TYR A 497 -1.92 -6.93 21.20
N ALA A 498 -1.87 -6.73 19.87
CA ALA A 498 -0.83 -5.91 19.24
C ALA A 498 -1.15 -4.42 19.37
N VAL A 499 -2.42 -4.05 19.22
CA VAL A 499 -2.90 -2.69 19.54
C VAL A 499 -2.53 -2.32 20.98
N ASN A 500 -2.85 -3.19 21.95
CA ASN A 500 -2.54 -2.98 23.36
C ASN A 500 -1.03 -2.90 23.61
N TYR A 501 -0.23 -3.74 22.94
CA TYR A 501 1.23 -3.69 23.04
C TYR A 501 1.78 -2.34 22.52
N ILE A 502 1.37 -1.89 21.34
CA ILE A 502 1.82 -0.62 20.76
C ILE A 502 1.34 0.55 21.62
N TYR A 503 0.06 0.56 22.01
CA TYR A 503 -0.51 1.60 22.88
C TYR A 503 0.21 1.70 24.23
N PHE A 504 0.52 0.56 24.86
CA PHE A 504 1.24 0.57 26.13
C PHE A 504 2.64 1.18 25.97
N ASN A 505 3.40 0.75 24.96
CA ASN A 505 4.79 1.18 24.78
C ASN A 505 4.91 2.62 24.23
N THR A 506 3.96 3.09 23.42
CA THR A 506 4.04 4.39 22.74
C THR A 506 3.23 5.50 23.41
N VAL A 507 2.20 5.15 24.19
CA VAL A 507 1.31 6.13 24.84
C VAL A 507 1.38 6.00 26.37
N THR A 508 1.09 4.82 26.90
CA THR A 508 0.95 4.63 28.36
C THR A 508 2.28 4.79 29.09
N LEU A 509 3.33 4.09 28.66
CA LEU A 509 4.63 4.10 29.31
C LEU A 509 5.27 5.51 29.29
N PRO A 510 5.33 6.25 28.16
CA PRO A 510 5.80 7.63 28.15
C PRO A 510 5.00 8.54 29.08
N ASN A 511 3.68 8.40 29.14
CA ASN A 511 2.83 9.20 30.03
C ASN A 511 3.06 8.88 31.52
N ILE A 512 3.28 7.60 31.87
CA ILE A 512 3.67 7.21 33.24
C ILE A 512 5.00 7.86 33.60
N ILE A 513 6.00 7.77 32.72
CA ILE A 513 7.34 8.33 32.97
C ILE A 513 7.28 9.85 33.10
N LEU A 514 6.51 10.52 32.24
CA LEU A 514 6.23 11.95 32.33
C LEU A 514 5.58 12.31 33.68
N GLY A 515 4.54 11.57 34.08
CA GLY A 515 3.85 11.78 35.35
C GLY A 515 4.76 11.58 36.57
N VAL A 516 5.58 10.52 36.57
CA VAL A 516 6.59 10.28 37.61
C VAL A 516 7.63 11.41 37.62
N GLY A 517 8.11 11.86 36.46
CA GLY A 517 9.05 12.98 36.35
C GLY A 517 8.48 14.29 36.92
N ILE A 518 7.24 14.63 36.58
CA ILE A 518 6.53 15.80 37.13
C ILE A 518 6.35 15.65 38.65
N GLY A 519 5.95 14.46 39.12
CA GLY A 519 5.79 14.18 40.55
C GLY A 519 7.07 14.35 41.35
N LEU A 520 8.18 13.75 40.90
CA LEU A 520 9.48 13.83 41.56
C LEU A 520 10.01 15.28 41.60
N THR A 521 9.89 16.02 40.49
CA THR A 521 10.30 17.43 40.45
C THR A 521 9.45 18.32 41.36
N ALA A 522 8.12 18.16 41.34
CA ALA A 522 7.21 18.92 42.19
C ALA A 522 7.45 18.65 43.68
N ILE A 523 7.60 17.38 44.09
CA ILE A 523 7.88 16.99 45.48
C ILE A 523 9.20 17.61 45.96
N SER A 524 10.24 17.60 45.13
CA SER A 524 11.52 18.23 45.48
C SER A 524 11.38 19.75 45.65
N LEU A 525 10.68 20.44 44.75
CA LEU A 525 10.46 21.88 44.85
C LEU A 525 9.64 22.25 46.10
N ILE A 526 8.57 21.53 46.39
CA ILE A 526 7.75 21.72 47.59
C ILE A 526 8.59 21.47 48.85
N SER A 527 9.43 20.44 48.85
CA SER A 527 10.31 20.11 49.98
C SER A 527 11.31 21.23 50.25
N VAL A 528 11.90 21.84 49.20
CA VAL A 528 12.78 23.00 49.33
C VAL A 528 12.03 24.21 49.88
N LEU A 529 10.82 24.48 49.38
CA LEU A 529 9.99 25.60 49.86
C LEU A 529 9.60 25.43 51.33
N LEU A 530 9.16 24.24 51.74
CA LEU A 530 8.83 23.90 53.13
C LEU A 530 10.07 24.00 54.03
N TRP A 531 11.21 23.51 53.57
CA TRP A 531 12.46 23.62 54.31
C TRP A 531 12.89 25.09 54.49
N GLY A 532 12.80 25.89 53.43
CA GLY A 532 13.03 27.33 53.46
C GLY A 532 12.08 28.05 54.42
N PHE A 533 10.78 27.77 54.34
CA PHE A 533 9.77 28.35 55.23
C PHE A 533 10.05 28.03 56.71
N CYS A 534 10.34 26.77 57.03
CA CYS A 534 10.72 26.34 58.37
C CYS A 534 12.01 27.01 58.85
N TYR A 535 13.01 27.14 57.99
CA TYR A 535 14.27 27.82 58.29
C TYR A 535 14.05 29.30 58.60
N PHE A 536 13.30 30.03 57.77
CA PHE A 536 12.99 31.44 57.99
C PHE A 536 12.12 31.67 59.23
N ARG A 537 11.14 30.80 59.48
CA ARG A 537 10.31 30.86 60.69
C ARG A 537 11.14 30.65 61.95
N LYS A 538 12.08 29.69 61.94
CA LYS A 538 12.99 29.47 63.08
C LYS A 538 13.91 30.66 63.30
N LYS A 539 14.52 31.21 62.24
CA LYS A 539 15.38 32.40 62.32
C LYS A 539 14.63 33.64 62.84
N ARG A 540 13.35 33.79 62.51
CA ARG A 540 12.49 34.88 63.03
C ARG A 540 12.24 34.76 64.54
N ASN A 541 12.12 33.54 65.06
CA ASN A 541 11.90 33.26 66.49
C ASN A 541 13.20 33.31 67.34
N GLU A 542 14.39 33.30 66.72
CA GLU A 542 15.68 33.38 67.42
C GLU A 542 16.17 34.84 67.67
N LYS A 543 15.41 35.87 67.29
CA LYS A 543 15.74 37.26 67.68
C LYS A 543 15.46 37.45 69.19
N PRO A 544 16.47 37.76 70.04
CA PRO A 544 16.24 38.02 71.45
C PRO A 544 15.49 39.35 71.63
N PHE A 545 14.44 39.33 72.45
CA PHE A 545 13.81 40.55 72.97
C PHE A 545 14.78 41.19 73.96
N VAL A 546 15.50 42.24 73.53
CA VAL A 546 16.47 42.96 74.38
C VAL A 546 15.69 43.98 75.23
N LEU A 547 15.57 43.72 76.53
CA LEU A 547 15.19 44.71 77.53
C LEU A 547 16.38 45.65 77.78
N SER A 548 16.27 46.92 77.41
CA SER A 548 17.28 47.93 77.74
C SER A 548 17.20 48.30 79.23
N GLN A 549 18.18 47.86 80.02
CA GLN A 549 18.36 48.33 81.40
C GLN A 549 19.09 49.68 81.38
N HIS A 550 18.42 50.74 81.85
CA HIS A 550 19.04 52.03 82.15
C HIS A 550 20.10 51.86 83.25
N ARG A 551 21.33 52.29 82.98
CA ARG A 551 22.41 52.41 83.98
C ARG A 551 22.52 53.89 84.37
N THR A 552 22.15 54.22 85.60
CA THR A 552 22.44 55.50 86.25
C THR A 552 23.90 55.52 86.73
N GLU A 553 24.64 56.56 86.37
CA GLU A 553 26.03 56.82 86.78
C GLU A 553 26.11 57.27 88.26
N PRO A 554 27.23 56.97 88.96
CA PRO A 554 27.62 57.70 90.17
C PRO A 554 28.73 58.71 89.86
N THR A 555 28.44 59.99 90.07
CA THR A 555 29.42 61.08 90.13
C THR A 555 29.98 61.22 91.54
N TRP A 556 31.31 61.13 91.69
CA TRP A 556 32.04 61.70 92.82
C TRP A 556 33.34 62.33 92.32
N SER A 557 33.52 63.63 92.57
CA SER A 557 34.82 64.26 92.74
C SER A 557 34.73 65.36 93.80
N MET A 558 35.75 65.41 94.65
CA MET A 558 35.89 66.22 95.87
C MET A 558 36.09 67.72 95.58
N ALA A 559 35.61 68.57 96.50
CA ALA A 559 36.40 69.66 97.11
C ALA A 559 35.61 70.31 98.30
N GLU A 560 36.31 70.36 99.43
CA GLU A 560 36.15 71.18 100.67
C GLU A 560 34.91 71.07 101.55
#